data_AF-A0A0S8EAI0-F1
#
_entry.id   AF-A0A0S8EAI0-F1
#
_cell.length_a   1.000
_cell.length_b   1.000
_cell.length_c   1.000
_cell.angle_alpha   90.00
_cell.angle_beta   90.00
_cell.angle_gamma   90.00
#
_symmetry.space_group_name_H-M   'P 1'
#
loop_
_entity.id
_entity.type
_entity.pdbx_description
1 polymer ?
#
loop_
_entity_poly.entity_id
_entity_poly.type
_entity_poly.pdbx_seq_one_letter_code
_entity_poly.pdbx_strand_id
1 'polypeptide(L)'
;MQLLILAEQAAAPSHGAGEARGILDFVLESPFALALTLVFLVALVGAFVAARKRDRCLKKFKKHLVTIREQAGRRIWGRLKVFSKGLELVYESPFEEPSKKSFLIYEAELGKILAIHRFVDRLDAAARRRRERQARRLADPHLGTRIARGARNIVNTFRDAIVSAMGMSLQQAAKASPSPVLAAQGGQ
;
A
#
# COMPACT_ATOMS: atom_id res chain seq x y z
N MET A 1 -55.59 -10.02 34.62
CA MET A 1 -54.43 -10.90 34.95
C MET A 1 -53.91 -11.57 33.67
N GLN A 2 -53.56 -10.78 32.66
CA GLN A 2 -53.05 -11.27 31.36
C GLN A 2 -52.07 -10.27 30.70
N LEU A 3 -51.88 -9.10 31.31
CA LEU A 3 -50.99 -8.04 30.82
C LEU A 3 -49.59 -8.04 31.49
N LEU A 4 -49.37 -8.89 32.50
CA LEU A 4 -48.06 -9.00 33.18
C LEU A 4 -47.15 -10.09 32.59
N ILE A 5 -47.63 -10.91 31.65
CA ILE A 5 -46.83 -11.98 31.03
C ILE A 5 -46.14 -11.50 29.73
N LEU A 6 -46.59 -10.40 29.12
CA LEU A 6 -46.02 -9.89 27.87
C LEU A 6 -44.86 -8.89 28.04
N ALA A 7 -44.60 -8.40 29.26
CA ALA A 7 -43.51 -7.45 29.51
C ALA A 7 -42.15 -8.13 29.77
N GLU A 8 -42.12 -9.45 30.01
CA GLU A 8 -40.91 -10.19 30.38
C GLU A 8 -40.31 -11.01 29.22
N GLN A 9 -40.72 -10.75 27.97
CA GLN A 9 -40.14 -11.38 26.78
C GLN A 9 -39.42 -10.40 25.83
N ALA A 10 -39.27 -9.13 26.23
CA ALA A 10 -38.55 -8.11 25.45
C ALA A 10 -37.10 -7.87 25.91
N ALA A 11 -36.52 -8.77 26.71
CA ALA A 11 -35.09 -8.78 26.99
C ALA A 11 -34.37 -9.46 25.81
N ALA A 12 -34.04 -8.66 24.80
CA ALA A 12 -33.22 -9.07 23.66
C ALA A 12 -31.99 -9.85 24.15
N PRO A 13 -31.71 -11.04 23.59
CA PRO A 13 -30.60 -11.82 24.07
C PRO A 13 -29.28 -11.13 23.68
N SER A 14 -28.48 -10.82 24.67
CA SER A 14 -27.12 -10.28 24.56
C SER A 14 -26.11 -11.35 24.09
N HIS A 15 -26.48 -12.20 23.12
CA HIS A 15 -25.67 -13.35 22.69
C HIS A 15 -24.27 -12.96 22.19
N GLY A 16 -24.06 -11.75 21.66
CA GLY A 16 -22.77 -11.35 21.09
C GLY A 16 -21.66 -11.04 22.11
N ALA A 17 -21.99 -10.66 23.35
CA ALA A 17 -20.98 -10.21 24.32
C ALA A 17 -20.31 -11.39 25.07
N GLY A 18 -21.07 -12.46 25.33
CA GLY A 18 -20.55 -13.67 25.98
C GLY A 18 -19.69 -14.51 25.04
N GLU A 19 -20.10 -14.61 23.77
CA GLU A 19 -19.38 -15.37 22.75
C GLU A 19 -18.02 -14.76 22.42
N ALA A 20 -17.95 -13.42 22.31
CA ALA A 20 -16.69 -12.71 22.08
C ALA A 20 -15.69 -12.89 23.23
N ARG A 21 -16.16 -12.95 24.47
CA ARG A 21 -15.33 -13.20 25.65
C ARG A 21 -14.78 -14.63 25.65
N GLY A 22 -15.64 -15.62 25.35
CA GLY A 22 -15.19 -17.03 25.25
C GLY A 22 -14.15 -17.25 24.15
N ILE A 23 -14.25 -16.54 23.02
CA ILE A 23 -13.23 -16.59 21.95
C ILE A 23 -11.90 -15.95 22.43
N LEU A 24 -11.96 -14.83 23.14
CA LEU A 24 -10.79 -14.15 23.69
C LEU A 24 -10.05 -15.02 24.71
N ASP A 25 -10.80 -15.67 25.61
CA ASP A 25 -10.24 -16.55 26.64
C ASP A 25 -9.58 -17.79 26.00
N PHE A 26 -10.24 -18.42 25.02
CA PHE A 26 -9.67 -19.54 24.25
C PHE A 26 -8.37 -19.16 23.51
N VAL A 27 -8.31 -17.96 22.92
CA VAL A 27 -7.13 -17.46 22.22
C VAL A 27 -5.97 -17.17 23.20
N LEU A 28 -6.27 -16.73 24.41
CA LEU A 28 -5.25 -16.42 25.43
C LEU A 28 -4.72 -17.66 26.15
N GLU A 29 -5.56 -18.69 26.35
CA GLU A 29 -5.18 -19.93 27.03
C GLU A 29 -4.38 -20.89 26.14
N SER A 30 -4.64 -20.90 24.82
CA SER A 30 -3.94 -21.78 23.89
C SER A 30 -2.74 -21.07 23.24
N PRO A 31 -1.49 -21.52 23.49
CA PRO A 31 -0.30 -20.91 22.88
C PRO A 31 -0.30 -21.03 21.34
N PHE A 32 -0.93 -22.07 20.79
CA PHE A 32 -1.10 -22.24 19.35
C PHE A 32 -2.10 -21.22 18.78
N ALA A 33 -3.25 -21.05 19.43
CA ALA A 33 -4.25 -20.06 19.00
C ALA A 33 -3.68 -18.64 19.07
N LEU A 34 -2.96 -18.32 20.15
CA LEU A 34 -2.26 -17.04 20.31
C LEU A 34 -1.27 -16.78 19.17
N ALA A 35 -0.42 -17.75 18.84
CA ALA A 35 0.55 -17.63 17.76
C ALA A 35 -0.13 -17.44 16.39
N LEU A 36 -1.17 -18.21 16.10
CA LEU A 36 -1.93 -18.11 14.85
C LEU A 36 -2.61 -16.74 14.72
N THR A 37 -3.27 -16.27 15.78
CA THR A 37 -3.90 -14.95 15.81
C THR A 37 -2.88 -13.83 15.66
N LEU A 38 -1.70 -13.95 16.29
CA LEU A 38 -0.62 -12.97 16.16
C LEU A 38 -0.10 -12.88 14.73
N VAL A 39 0.18 -14.02 14.09
CA VAL A 39 0.62 -14.07 12.68
C VAL A 39 -0.44 -13.47 11.77
N PHE A 40 -1.71 -13.79 11.98
CA PHE A 40 -2.81 -13.23 11.20
C PHE A 40 -2.94 -11.72 11.39
N LEU A 41 -2.85 -11.21 12.62
CA LEU A 41 -2.88 -9.78 12.90
C LEU A 41 -1.70 -9.04 12.26
N VAL A 42 -0.49 -9.58 12.36
CA VAL A 42 0.70 -9.00 11.72
C VAL A 42 0.55 -9.00 10.19
N ALA A 43 0.03 -10.08 9.61
CA ALA A 43 -0.22 -10.17 8.18
C ALA A 43 -1.30 -9.16 7.72
N LEU A 44 -2.39 -9.03 8.48
CA LEU A 44 -3.48 -8.10 8.19
C LEU A 44 -3.01 -6.64 8.28
N VAL A 45 -2.30 -6.30 9.36
CA VAL A 45 -1.70 -4.96 9.52
C VAL A 45 -0.67 -4.72 8.43
N GLY A 46 0.15 -5.72 8.09
CA GLY A 46 1.14 -5.67 7.01
C GLY A 46 0.49 -5.38 5.66
N ALA A 47 -0.56 -6.13 5.30
CA ALA A 47 -1.34 -5.95 4.08
C ALA A 47 -2.04 -4.59 4.05
N PHE A 48 -2.65 -4.16 5.16
CA PHE A 48 -3.29 -2.86 5.26
C PHE A 48 -2.28 -1.71 5.09
N VAL A 49 -1.12 -1.80 5.74
CA VAL A 49 -0.03 -0.84 5.59
C VAL A 49 0.52 -0.85 4.17
N ALA A 50 0.69 -2.02 3.53
CA ALA A 50 1.14 -2.14 2.15
C ALA A 50 0.14 -1.52 1.17
N ALA A 51 -1.15 -1.84 1.29
CA ALA A 51 -2.22 -1.29 0.48
C ALA A 51 -2.37 0.23 0.63
N ARG A 52 -2.03 0.77 1.82
CA ARG A 52 -2.11 2.21 2.12
C ARG A 52 -0.78 2.96 1.96
N LYS A 53 0.32 2.24 1.71
CA LYS A 53 1.64 2.80 1.38
C LYS A 53 1.61 3.37 -0.05
N ARG A 54 0.83 4.42 -0.26
CA ARG A 54 1.12 5.36 -1.36
C ARG A 54 2.50 5.94 -1.11
N ASP A 55 3.29 6.08 -2.18
CA ASP A 55 4.62 6.63 -2.09
C ASP A 55 4.59 7.97 -1.34
N ARG A 56 5.37 8.04 -0.25
CA ARG A 56 5.50 9.26 0.56
C ARG A 56 6.02 10.40 -0.32
N CYS A 57 6.80 10.10 -1.36
CA CYS A 57 7.27 11.06 -2.34
C CYS A 57 6.09 11.70 -3.08
N LEU A 58 5.22 10.89 -3.70
CA LEU A 58 4.04 11.37 -4.42
C LEU A 58 3.08 12.18 -3.55
N LYS A 59 2.89 11.78 -2.27
CA LYS A 59 2.07 12.56 -1.32
C LYS A 59 2.59 13.99 -1.12
N LYS A 60 3.90 14.23 -1.22
CA LYS A 60 4.50 15.56 -1.07
C LYS A 60 4.22 16.48 -2.26
N PHE A 61 3.86 15.91 -3.42
CA PHE A 61 3.51 16.67 -4.62
C PHE A 61 2.00 17.00 -4.70
N LYS A 62 1.18 16.46 -3.79
CA LYS A 62 -0.27 16.65 -3.80
C LYS A 62 -0.65 18.14 -3.74
N LYS A 63 -1.59 18.57 -4.60
CA LYS A 63 -2.09 19.94 -4.77
C LYS A 63 -1.07 20.97 -5.29
N HIS A 64 0.12 20.55 -5.68
CA HIS A 64 1.10 21.44 -6.29
C HIS A 64 1.07 21.35 -7.81
N LEU A 65 1.41 22.45 -8.47
CA LEU A 65 1.68 22.46 -9.91
C LEU A 65 2.98 21.66 -10.13
N VAL A 66 2.86 20.57 -10.87
CA VAL A 66 3.98 19.71 -11.23
C VAL A 66 4.03 19.55 -12.73
N THR A 67 5.20 19.20 -13.21
CA THR A 67 5.40 18.72 -14.57
C THR A 67 5.88 17.28 -14.50
N ILE A 68 5.22 16.44 -15.27
CA ILE A 68 5.56 15.03 -15.45
C ILE A 68 6.21 14.87 -16.82
N ARG A 69 7.38 14.23 -16.83
CA ARG A 69 8.08 13.81 -18.04
C ARG A 69 7.95 12.31 -18.20
N GLU A 70 7.43 11.89 -19.34
CA GLU A 70 7.30 10.49 -19.73
C GLU A 70 8.56 10.03 -20.50
N GLN A 71 8.84 8.73 -20.48
CA GLN A 71 9.94 8.12 -21.25
C GLN A 71 9.83 8.39 -22.75
N ALA A 72 8.60 8.45 -23.28
CA ALA A 72 8.31 8.78 -24.68
C ALA A 72 8.54 10.27 -25.03
N GLY A 73 9.13 11.07 -24.13
CA GLY A 73 9.39 12.50 -24.33
C GLY A 73 8.17 13.40 -24.10
N ARG A 74 6.98 12.83 -23.85
CA ARG A 74 5.78 13.62 -23.55
C ARG A 74 5.95 14.38 -22.24
N ARG A 75 5.58 15.67 -22.27
CA ARG A 75 5.60 16.55 -21.10
C ARG A 75 4.18 16.99 -20.78
N ILE A 76 3.73 16.71 -19.57
CA ILE A 76 2.39 17.06 -19.10
C ILE A 76 2.55 17.93 -17.86
N TRP A 77 1.77 19.00 -17.75
CA TRP A 77 1.83 19.92 -16.62
C TRP A 77 0.44 20.08 -16.01
N GLY A 78 0.37 20.28 -14.70
CA GLY A 78 -0.91 20.44 -14.02
C GLY A 78 -0.80 20.27 -12.51
N ARG A 79 -1.92 20.51 -11.82
CA ARG A 79 -2.03 20.33 -10.39
C ARG A 79 -2.23 18.86 -10.07
N LEU A 80 -1.27 18.27 -9.35
CA LEU A 80 -1.29 16.84 -9.05
C LEU A 80 -2.32 16.49 -7.98
N LYS A 81 -3.23 15.59 -8.32
CA LYS A 81 -4.05 14.82 -7.39
C LYS A 81 -3.59 13.36 -7.43
N VAL A 82 -3.37 12.80 -6.24
CA VAL A 82 -2.85 11.43 -6.07
C VAL A 82 -3.97 10.53 -5.58
N PHE A 83 -4.35 9.54 -6.39
CA PHE A 83 -5.32 8.51 -6.06
C PHE A 83 -4.60 7.19 -5.71
N SER A 84 -5.35 6.17 -5.29
CA SER A 84 -4.76 4.85 -5.02
C SER A 84 -4.41 4.11 -6.31
N LYS A 85 -5.19 4.28 -7.38
CA LYS A 85 -5.05 3.58 -8.67
C LYS A 85 -4.38 4.42 -9.77
N GLY A 86 -3.80 5.57 -9.43
CA GLY A 86 -3.25 6.48 -10.43
C GLY A 86 -3.04 7.92 -9.95
N LEU A 87 -2.71 8.78 -10.91
CA LEU A 87 -2.45 10.22 -10.73
C LEU A 87 -3.37 11.01 -11.67
N GLU A 88 -3.90 12.12 -11.20
CA GLU A 88 -4.64 13.08 -12.04
C GLU A 88 -3.88 14.41 -12.03
N LEU A 89 -3.69 14.99 -13.22
CA LEU A 89 -3.15 16.32 -13.44
C LEU A 89 -4.30 17.23 -13.87
N VAL A 90 -4.65 18.20 -13.05
CA VAL A 90 -5.69 19.19 -13.40
C VAL A 90 -5.00 20.41 -14.02
N TYR A 91 -5.38 20.78 -15.25
CA TYR A 91 -4.83 21.94 -15.93
C TYR A 91 -5.37 23.24 -15.30
N GLU A 92 -4.54 24.28 -15.22
CA GLU A 92 -4.98 25.59 -14.67
C GLU A 92 -5.80 26.39 -15.69
N SER A 93 -5.54 26.18 -16.97
CA SER A 93 -6.31 26.70 -18.09
C SER A 93 -6.65 25.55 -19.04
N PRO A 94 -7.83 25.54 -19.67
CA PRO A 94 -8.19 24.51 -20.64
C PRO A 94 -7.14 24.47 -21.77
N PHE A 95 -6.59 23.29 -21.99
CA PHE A 95 -5.59 23.03 -23.03
C PHE A 95 -6.29 22.31 -24.17
N GLU A 96 -6.32 22.94 -25.35
CA GLU A 96 -6.96 22.49 -26.60
C GLU A 96 -8.50 22.45 -26.61
N GLU A 97 -9.09 22.57 -27.80
CA GLU A 97 -10.48 22.21 -28.07
C GLU A 97 -10.57 20.74 -28.51
N PRO A 98 -11.45 19.90 -27.92
CA PRO A 98 -12.35 20.20 -26.80
C PRO A 98 -11.61 20.37 -25.47
N SER A 99 -12.10 21.29 -24.63
CA SER A 99 -11.43 21.73 -23.38
C SER A 99 -11.07 20.55 -22.46
N LYS A 100 -9.83 20.06 -22.51
CA LYS A 100 -9.35 19.05 -21.59
C LYS A 100 -9.08 19.71 -20.24
N LYS A 101 -9.87 19.36 -19.21
CA LYS A 101 -9.74 19.90 -17.85
C LYS A 101 -8.72 19.16 -17.00
N SER A 102 -8.54 17.86 -17.25
CA SER A 102 -7.56 17.04 -16.53
C SER A 102 -7.03 15.90 -17.38
N PHE A 103 -5.90 15.37 -16.94
CA PHE A 103 -5.23 14.22 -17.52
C PHE A 103 -5.05 13.14 -16.46
N LEU A 104 -5.56 11.93 -16.70
CA LEU A 104 -5.47 10.80 -15.77
C LEU A 104 -4.37 9.85 -16.23
N ILE A 105 -3.45 9.53 -15.33
CA ILE A 105 -2.40 8.53 -15.50
C ILE A 105 -2.78 7.33 -14.64
N TYR A 106 -2.97 6.18 -15.29
CA TYR A 106 -3.33 4.95 -14.60
C TYR A 106 -2.10 4.28 -13.96
N GLU A 107 -2.34 3.38 -13.01
CA GLU A 107 -1.29 2.63 -12.32
C GLU A 107 -0.32 1.92 -13.28
N ALA A 108 -0.84 1.30 -14.35
CA ALA A 108 -0.03 0.64 -15.38
C ALA A 108 0.90 1.59 -16.14
N GLU A 109 0.60 2.88 -16.18
CA GLU A 109 1.38 3.90 -16.88
C GLU A 109 2.40 4.59 -15.97
N LEU A 110 2.34 4.36 -14.65
CA LEU A 110 3.28 4.96 -13.70
C LEU A 110 4.73 4.55 -13.99
N GLY A 111 4.96 3.34 -14.51
CA GLY A 111 6.29 2.87 -14.90
C GLY A 111 6.90 3.63 -16.08
N LYS A 112 6.08 4.34 -16.87
CA LYS A 112 6.53 5.16 -18.02
C LYS A 112 6.95 6.57 -17.58
N ILE A 113 6.70 6.96 -16.33
CA ILE A 113 7.08 8.27 -15.82
C ILE A 113 8.58 8.27 -15.52
N LEU A 114 9.31 9.15 -16.21
CA LEU A 114 10.73 9.37 -15.96
C LEU A 114 10.94 10.24 -14.72
N ALA A 115 10.21 11.36 -14.63
CA ALA A 115 10.41 12.32 -13.56
C ALA A 115 9.16 13.16 -13.30
N ILE A 116 8.94 13.48 -12.01
CA ILE A 116 7.97 14.47 -11.56
C ILE A 116 8.76 15.62 -10.94
N HIS A 117 8.73 16.80 -11.57
CA HIS A 117 9.42 17.97 -11.07
C HIS A 117 8.46 19.11 -10.76
N ARG A 118 8.82 19.87 -9.72
CA ARG A 118 8.13 21.09 -9.30
C ARG A 118 9.12 22.24 -9.35
N PHE A 119 8.86 23.19 -10.24
CA PHE A 119 9.64 24.42 -10.37
C PHE A 119 9.57 25.25 -9.09
N VAL A 120 10.72 25.73 -8.62
CA VAL A 120 10.84 26.52 -7.38
C VAL A 120 10.36 27.95 -7.60
N ASP A 121 10.50 28.44 -8.83
CA ASP A 121 10.28 29.84 -9.19
C ASP A 121 8.80 30.23 -9.16
N ARG A 122 7.89 29.23 -9.18
CA ARG A 122 6.44 29.41 -9.07
C ARG A 122 5.89 29.11 -7.67
N LEU A 123 6.73 29.19 -6.63
CA LEU A 123 6.29 29.03 -5.24
C LEU A 123 6.07 30.38 -4.57
N ASP A 124 4.90 30.54 -3.94
CA ASP A 124 4.67 31.61 -2.98
C ASP A 124 5.70 31.57 -1.84
N ALA A 125 5.97 32.72 -1.24
CA ALA A 125 6.94 32.86 -0.13
C ALA A 125 6.68 31.87 1.02
N ALA A 126 5.40 31.61 1.36
CA ALA A 126 5.02 30.63 2.37
C ALA A 126 5.35 29.19 1.95
N ALA A 127 5.15 28.84 0.68
CA ALA A 127 5.48 27.51 0.16
C ALA A 127 7.01 27.31 0.08
N ARG A 128 7.76 28.37 -0.24
CA ARG A 128 9.23 28.37 -0.27
C ARG A 128 9.82 28.09 1.12
N ARG A 129 9.35 28.79 2.15
CA ARG A 129 9.74 28.53 3.56
C ARG A 129 9.44 27.10 4.01
N ARG A 130 8.28 26.53 3.63
CA ARG A 130 7.96 25.13 3.96
C ARG A 130 8.91 24.15 3.26
N ARG A 131 9.25 24.42 2.00
CA ARG A 131 10.21 23.61 1.22
C ARG A 131 11.60 23.66 1.84
N GLU A 132 12.09 24.82 2.24
CA GLU A 132 13.39 24.97 2.91
C GLU A 132 13.46 24.18 4.22
N ARG A 133 12.41 24.26 5.05
CA ARG A 133 12.33 23.44 6.28
C ARG A 133 12.36 21.94 5.97
N GLN A 134 11.67 21.51 4.91
CA GLN A 134 11.70 20.12 4.48
C GLN A 134 13.07 19.71 3.96
N ALA A 135 13.74 20.57 3.18
CA ALA A 135 15.08 20.33 2.67
C ALA A 135 16.09 20.20 3.82
N ARG A 136 16.04 21.09 4.81
CA ARG A 136 16.88 21.01 6.02
C ARG A 136 16.66 19.70 6.79
N ARG A 137 15.40 19.30 7.02
CA ARG A 137 15.07 18.01 7.67
C ARG A 137 15.50 16.78 6.87
N LEU A 138 15.65 16.90 5.55
CA LEU A 138 16.13 15.83 4.70
C LEU A 138 17.65 15.78 4.64
N ALA A 139 18.31 16.94 4.65
CA ALA A 139 19.76 17.08 4.66
C ALA A 139 20.35 16.63 6.01
N ASP A 140 19.67 16.95 7.12
CA ASP A 140 20.07 16.52 8.46
C ASP A 140 18.96 15.71 9.17
N PRO A 141 18.84 14.41 8.84
CA PRO A 141 17.86 13.55 9.48
C PRO A 141 18.34 13.08 10.86
N HIS A 142 17.49 13.26 11.88
CA HIS A 142 17.71 12.75 13.24
C HIS A 142 18.00 11.24 13.25
N LEU A 143 18.83 10.79 14.21
CA LEU A 143 19.27 9.39 14.37
C LEU A 143 18.10 8.38 14.34
N GLY A 144 17.00 8.64 15.07
CA GLY A 144 15.82 7.76 15.05
C GLY A 144 15.17 7.62 13.67
N THR A 145 15.21 8.66 12.83
CA THR A 145 14.72 8.59 11.44
C THR A 145 15.63 7.72 10.57
N ARG A 146 16.95 7.73 10.83
CA ARG A 146 17.92 6.86 10.14
C ARG A 146 17.69 5.40 10.52
N ILE A 147 17.58 5.11 11.82
CA ILE A 147 17.32 3.76 12.35
C ILE A 147 16.00 3.21 11.80
N ALA A 148 14.91 3.98 11.86
CA ALA A 148 13.61 3.53 11.35
C ALA A 148 13.60 3.29 9.82
N ARG A 149 14.43 4.01 9.05
CA ARG A 149 14.63 3.74 7.62
C ARG A 149 15.40 2.43 7.42
N GLY A 150 16.47 2.22 8.19
CA GLY A 150 17.26 0.99 8.17
C GLY A 150 16.42 -0.24 8.51
N ALA A 151 15.69 -0.21 9.64
CA ALA A 151 14.82 -1.31 10.06
C ALA A 151 13.77 -1.67 9.00
N ARG A 152 13.14 -0.66 8.37
CA ARG A 152 12.19 -0.92 7.28
C ARG A 152 12.85 -1.57 6.06
N ASN A 153 14.07 -1.16 5.73
CA ASN A 153 14.81 -1.74 4.61
C ASN A 153 15.16 -3.20 4.90
N ILE A 154 15.66 -3.50 6.10
CA ILE A 154 15.97 -4.86 6.56
C ILE A 154 14.74 -5.76 6.47
N VAL A 155 13.58 -5.32 6.98
CA VAL A 155 12.34 -6.10 6.91
C VAL A 155 11.92 -6.37 5.46
N ASN A 156 12.03 -5.38 4.57
CA ASN A 156 11.73 -5.57 3.16
C ASN A 156 12.69 -6.58 2.51
N THR A 157 13.99 -6.44 2.74
CA THR A 157 15.00 -7.38 2.20
C THR A 157 14.80 -8.80 2.73
N PHE A 158 14.47 -8.96 4.01
CA PHE A 158 14.18 -10.27 4.60
C PHE A 158 12.95 -10.91 3.96
N ARG A 159 11.88 -10.13 3.75
CA ARG A 159 10.68 -10.58 3.01
C ARG A 159 11.05 -11.04 1.59
N ASP A 160 11.83 -10.24 0.88
CA ASP A 160 12.23 -10.54 -0.50
C ASP A 160 13.09 -11.81 -0.56
N ALA A 161 14.00 -12.01 0.39
CA ALA A 161 14.81 -13.22 0.50
C ALA A 161 13.96 -14.47 0.76
N ILE A 162 12.94 -14.39 1.62
CA ILE A 162 12.00 -15.50 1.86
C ILE A 162 11.24 -15.85 0.58
N VAL A 163 10.67 -14.86 -0.11
CA VAL A 163 9.94 -15.07 -1.37
C VAL A 163 10.86 -15.69 -2.43
N SER A 164 12.10 -15.20 -2.52
CA SER A 164 13.10 -15.73 -3.44
C SER A 164 13.46 -17.18 -3.13
N ALA A 165 13.71 -17.52 -1.85
CA ALA A 165 14.00 -18.88 -1.42
C ALA A 165 12.85 -19.86 -1.71
N MET A 166 11.60 -19.45 -1.45
CA MET A 166 10.42 -20.25 -1.81
C MET A 166 10.33 -20.46 -3.32
N GLY A 167 10.60 -19.43 -4.12
CA GLY A 167 10.64 -19.55 -5.58
C GLY A 167 11.68 -20.56 -6.06
N MET A 168 12.88 -20.56 -5.46
CA MET A 168 13.94 -21.52 -5.77
C MET A 168 13.57 -22.95 -5.35
N SER A 169 12.95 -23.15 -4.18
CA SER A 169 12.55 -24.48 -3.73
C SER A 169 11.44 -25.07 -4.62
N LEU A 170 10.46 -24.25 -5.05
CA LEU A 170 9.44 -24.68 -6.01
C LEU A 170 10.07 -25.07 -7.37
N GLN A 171 11.06 -24.33 -7.84
CA GLN A 171 11.77 -24.67 -9.08
C GLN A 171 12.57 -25.98 -8.97
N GLN A 172 13.17 -26.26 -7.81
CA GLN A 172 13.85 -27.53 -7.56
C GLN A 172 12.87 -28.71 -7.48
N ALA A 173 11.73 -28.52 -6.80
CA ALA A 173 10.67 -29.53 -6.75
C ALA A 173 10.08 -29.83 -8.15
N ALA A 174 9.85 -28.80 -8.97
CA ALA A 174 9.38 -28.96 -10.35
C ALA A 174 10.41 -29.63 -11.28
N LYS A 175 11.71 -29.48 -10.99
CA LYS A 175 12.79 -30.21 -11.70
C LYS A 175 12.94 -31.66 -11.23
N ALA A 176 12.51 -31.98 -10.01
CA ALA A 176 12.53 -33.32 -9.46
C ALA A 176 11.30 -34.17 -9.88
N SER A 177 10.23 -33.55 -10.38
CA SER A 177 9.17 -34.27 -11.10
C SER A 177 9.70 -34.81 -12.43
N PRO A 178 9.60 -36.12 -12.69
CA PRO A 178 10.13 -36.73 -13.91
C PRO A 178 9.40 -36.17 -15.13
N SER A 179 10.17 -35.76 -16.14
CA SER A 179 9.65 -35.26 -17.42
C SER A 179 8.59 -36.21 -18.01
N PRO A 180 7.47 -35.71 -18.55
CA PRO A 180 6.43 -36.53 -19.19
C PRO A 180 6.93 -37.30 -20.42
N VAL A 181 8.16 -37.02 -20.88
CA VAL A 181 8.81 -37.70 -22.00
C VAL A 181 9.09 -39.19 -21.70
N LEU A 182 9.27 -39.59 -20.42
CA LEU A 182 9.47 -41.00 -20.06
C LEU A 182 8.16 -41.79 -19.91
N ALA A 183 7.03 -41.12 -19.64
CA ALA A 183 5.71 -41.77 -19.59
C ALA A 183 5.15 -42.10 -20.99
N ALA A 184 5.64 -41.43 -22.03
CA ALA A 184 5.22 -41.64 -23.42
C ALA A 184 6.00 -42.75 -24.16
N GLN A 185 7.07 -43.30 -23.58
CA GLN A 185 7.91 -44.34 -24.22
C GLN A 185 7.66 -45.77 -23.69
N GLY A 186 6.76 -45.95 -22.71
CA GLY A 186 6.46 -47.27 -22.13
C GLY A 186 5.28 -48.02 -22.76
N GLY A 187 4.76 -47.55 -23.90
CA GLY A 187 3.61 -48.14 -24.57
C GLY A 187 3.87 -48.42 -26.05
N GLN A 188 4.70 -49.43 -26.33
CA GLN A 188 4.67 -50.21 -27.57
C GLN A 188 4.92 -51.67 -27.24
#